data_AF-A0A955DHY3-F1
#
_entry.id   AF-A0A955DHY3-F1
#
_cell.length_a   1.000
_cell.length_b   1.000
_cell.length_c   1.000
_cell.angle_alpha   90.00
_cell.angle_beta   90.00
_cell.angle_gamma   90.00
#
_symmetry.space_group_name_H-M   'P 1'
#
loop_
_entity.id
_entity.type
_entity.pdbx_description
1 polymer ?
#
loop_
_entity_poly.entity_id
_entity_poly.type
_entity_poly.pdbx_seq_one_letter_code
_entity_poly.pdbx_strand_id
1 'polypeptide(L)'
;MTRRPAIAIAFVCMTCALPGCVERRIVITSEPTGATVFLNDTEVGRTPVEVDFTYFGVYDVRVRKDGFEPLATTAEAKAPFYEWPGVDLVAMLVPVTKKTRIDWHFDLQPANADESSLLERASAARASFTAEQSSSGQ
;
A
#
# COMPACT_ATOMS: atom_id res chain seq x y z
N MET A 1 -52.22 -29.89 -13.50
CA MET A 1 -50.81 -29.71 -13.96
C MET A 1 -50.19 -28.50 -13.25
N THR A 2 -49.67 -28.66 -12.04
CA THR A 2 -49.04 -27.57 -11.27
C THR A 2 -47.81 -28.09 -10.53
N ARG A 3 -46.73 -28.35 -11.27
CA ARG A 3 -45.40 -28.65 -10.72
C ARG A 3 -44.38 -27.67 -11.31
N ARG A 4 -44.50 -26.38 -10.98
CA ARG A 4 -43.60 -25.32 -11.46
C ARG A 4 -43.14 -24.25 -10.46
N PRO A 5 -43.60 -24.16 -9.19
CA PRO A 5 -43.01 -23.18 -8.27
C PRO A 5 -41.73 -23.70 -7.58
N ALA A 6 -41.62 -25.00 -7.34
CA ALA A 6 -40.49 -25.57 -6.59
C ALA A 6 -39.13 -25.44 -7.32
N ILE A 7 -39.11 -25.54 -8.65
CA ILE A 7 -37.89 -25.39 -9.46
C ILE A 7 -37.45 -23.93 -9.52
N ALA A 8 -38.40 -22.99 -9.60
CA ALA A 8 -38.11 -21.56 -9.60
C ALA A 8 -37.56 -21.08 -8.25
N ILE A 9 -38.11 -21.59 -7.13
CA ILE A 9 -37.64 -21.27 -5.78
C ILE A 9 -36.24 -21.86 -5.52
N ALA A 10 -35.97 -23.08 -5.99
CA ALA A 10 -34.65 -23.70 -5.87
C ALA A 10 -33.56 -22.95 -6.66
N PHE A 11 -33.89 -22.45 -7.86
CA PHE A 11 -32.96 -21.64 -8.67
C PHE A 11 -32.63 -20.30 -7.99
N VAL A 12 -33.63 -19.61 -7.43
CA VAL A 12 -33.45 -18.33 -6.72
C VAL A 12 -32.63 -18.50 -5.43
N CYS A 13 -32.86 -19.57 -4.66
CA CYS A 13 -32.06 -19.87 -3.47
C CYS A 13 -30.60 -20.25 -3.80
N MET A 14 -30.37 -20.97 -4.90
CA MET A 14 -29.02 -21.37 -5.32
C MET A 14 -28.19 -20.18 -5.82
N THR A 15 -28.82 -19.16 -6.41
CA THR A 15 -28.15 -17.91 -6.81
C THR A 15 -27.82 -16.97 -5.64
N CYS A 16 -28.52 -17.07 -4.50
CA CYS A 16 -28.25 -16.24 -3.32
C CYS A 16 -27.12 -16.78 -2.42
N ALA A 17 -26.59 -17.98 -2.66
CA ALA A 17 -25.72 -18.68 -1.70
C ALA A 17 -24.22 -18.45 -1.90
N LEU A 18 -23.77 -17.62 -2.85
CA LEU A 18 -22.36 -17.35 -3.09
C LEU A 18 -22.08 -15.84 -3.02
N PRO A 19 -21.96 -15.24 -1.82
CA PRO A 19 -21.39 -13.91 -1.73
C PRO A 19 -19.98 -13.96 -2.33
N GLY A 20 -19.75 -13.18 -3.39
CA GLY A 20 -18.42 -12.94 -3.92
C GLY A 20 -17.56 -12.31 -2.82
N CYS A 21 -16.47 -12.96 -2.46
CA CYS A 21 -15.51 -12.44 -1.50
C CYS A 21 -14.34 -11.78 -2.27
N VAL A 22 -13.94 -10.60 -1.82
CA VAL A 22 -12.78 -9.87 -2.37
C VAL A 22 -11.73 -9.78 -1.27
N GLU A 23 -10.57 -10.38 -1.52
CA GLU A 23 -9.42 -10.38 -0.62
C GLU A 23 -8.28 -9.62 -1.29
N ARG A 24 -7.74 -8.60 -0.63
CA ARG A 24 -6.70 -7.73 -1.18
C ARG A 24 -5.58 -7.56 -0.16
N ARG A 25 -4.36 -7.99 -0.52
CA ARG A 25 -3.18 -7.93 0.34
C ARG A 25 -2.01 -7.25 -0.36
N ILE A 26 -1.30 -6.40 0.39
CA ILE A 26 0.02 -5.88 0.04
C ILE A 26 1.04 -6.63 0.90
N VAL A 27 2.05 -7.20 0.27
CA VAL A 27 3.19 -7.85 0.91
C VAL A 27 4.37 -6.90 0.82
N ILE A 28 4.90 -6.48 1.97
CA ILE A 28 6.01 -5.53 2.06
C ILE A 28 7.23 -6.23 2.63
N THR A 29 8.32 -6.17 1.87
CA THR A 29 9.61 -6.75 2.22
C THR A 29 10.69 -5.68 2.17
N SER A 30 11.76 -5.87 2.93
CA SER A 30 12.92 -4.99 2.87
C SER A 30 14.23 -5.73 3.06
N GLU A 31 15.28 -5.18 2.45
CA GLU A 31 16.66 -5.56 2.69
C GLU A 31 17.35 -4.40 3.44
N PRO A 32 17.71 -4.56 4.72
CA PRO A 32 17.60 -5.77 5.54
C PRO A 32 16.24 -5.92 6.24
N THR A 33 15.92 -7.14 6.66
CA THR A 33 14.63 -7.49 7.30
C THR A 33 14.46 -6.85 8.69
N GLY A 34 13.22 -6.78 9.18
CA GLY A 34 12.88 -6.21 10.49
C GLY A 34 12.78 -4.69 10.51
N ALA A 35 12.69 -4.04 9.34
CA ALA A 35 12.46 -2.61 9.24
C ALA A 35 11.01 -2.27 9.59
N THR A 36 10.77 -1.18 10.30
CA THR A 36 9.42 -0.68 10.61
C THR A 36 8.84 0.02 9.40
N VAL A 37 7.61 -0.33 9.03
CA VAL A 37 6.91 0.19 7.85
C VAL A 37 5.75 1.05 8.26
N PHE A 38 5.62 2.20 7.60
CA PHE A 38 4.47 3.09 7.69
C PHE A 38 3.84 3.21 6.30
N LEU A 39 2.52 3.04 6.22
CA LEU A 39 1.70 3.31 5.05
C LEU A 39 0.76 4.46 5.35
N ASN A 40 0.79 5.53 4.54
CA ASN A 40 -0.04 6.73 4.72
C ASN A 40 -0.04 7.21 6.19
N ASP A 41 1.16 7.42 6.72
CA ASP A 41 1.42 7.82 8.11
C ASP A 41 1.02 6.83 9.22
N THR A 42 0.46 5.67 8.89
CA THR A 42 0.07 4.63 9.86
C THR A 42 1.12 3.54 9.94
N GLU A 43 1.58 3.20 11.14
CA GLU A 43 2.49 2.06 11.35
C GLU A 43 1.74 0.74 11.08
N VAL A 44 2.25 -0.06 10.15
CA VAL A 44 1.63 -1.35 9.77
C VAL A 44 2.37 -2.56 10.32
N GLY A 45 3.62 -2.40 10.76
CA GLY A 45 4.41 -3.45 11.38
C GLY A 45 5.86 -3.48 10.91
N ARG A 46 6.52 -4.62 11.06
CA ARG A 46 7.93 -4.82 10.67
C ARG A 46 8.05 -5.80 9.51
N THR A 47 8.97 -5.52 8.58
CA THR A 47 9.20 -6.39 7.42
C THR A 47 9.76 -7.77 7.81
N PRO A 48 9.34 -8.86 7.15
CA PRO A 48 8.25 -8.93 6.17
C PRO A 48 6.86 -8.78 6.83
N VAL A 49 5.99 -7.96 6.24
CA VAL A 49 4.62 -7.71 6.74
C VAL A 49 3.61 -7.82 5.60
N GLU A 50 2.43 -8.35 5.91
CA GLU A 50 1.28 -8.37 5.00
C GLU A 50 0.19 -7.45 5.55
N VAL A 51 -0.38 -6.62 4.69
CA VAL A 51 -1.38 -5.62 5.07
C VAL A 51 -2.58 -5.70 4.13
N ASP A 52 -3.77 -5.78 4.69
CA ASP A 52 -5.00 -5.68 3.91
C ASP A 52 -5.23 -4.24 3.44
N PHE A 53 -5.71 -4.07 2.21
CA PHE A 53 -5.98 -2.73 1.66
C PHE A 53 -7.31 -2.67 0.91
N THR A 54 -7.92 -1.49 0.91
CA THR A 54 -9.25 -1.29 0.30
C THR A 54 -9.16 -0.63 -1.08
N TYR A 55 -8.27 0.35 -1.24
CA TYR A 55 -8.26 1.22 -2.42
C TYR A 55 -7.00 1.05 -3.26
N PHE A 56 -7.16 0.99 -4.58
CA PHE A 56 -6.03 1.09 -5.50
C PHE A 56 -5.57 2.55 -5.62
N GLY A 57 -4.30 2.76 -5.90
CA GLY A 57 -3.71 4.10 -6.01
C GLY A 57 -2.28 4.17 -5.49
N VAL A 58 -1.79 5.40 -5.34
CA VAL A 58 -0.45 5.69 -4.81
C VAL A 58 -0.51 5.79 -3.29
N TYR A 59 0.39 5.09 -2.62
CA TYR A 59 0.55 5.09 -1.17
C TYR A 59 1.88 5.76 -0.81
N ASP A 60 1.86 6.56 0.25
CA ASP A 60 3.08 7.05 0.89
C ASP A 60 3.65 5.95 1.78
N VAL A 61 4.88 5.53 1.46
CA VAL A 61 5.56 4.45 2.16
C VAL A 61 6.79 5.01 2.85
N ARG A 62 6.88 4.82 4.17
CA ARG A 62 8.10 5.10 4.92
C ARG A 62 8.62 3.82 5.54
N VAL A 63 9.89 3.53 5.33
CA VAL A 63 10.57 2.35 5.87
C VAL A 63 11.74 2.83 6.71
N ARG A 64 11.77 2.42 7.98
CA ARG A 64 12.78 2.84 8.96
C ARG A 64 13.42 1.66 9.65
N LYS A 65 14.74 1.68 9.76
CA LYS A 65 15.50 0.71 10.53
C LYS A 65 16.69 1.39 11.20
N ASP A 66 16.99 0.99 12.44
CA ASP A 66 18.13 1.54 13.17
C ASP A 66 19.45 1.21 12.46
N GLY A 67 20.31 2.21 12.30
CA GLY A 67 21.58 2.10 11.56
C GLY A 67 21.46 2.21 10.04
N PHE A 68 20.25 2.46 9.51
CA PHE A 68 19.99 2.66 8.09
C PHE A 68 19.38 4.04 7.84
N GLU A 69 19.59 4.56 6.64
CA GLU A 69 18.94 5.80 6.19
C GLU A 69 17.43 5.55 6.05
N PRO A 70 16.57 6.41 6.62
CA PRO A 70 15.13 6.27 6.47
C PRO A 70 14.73 6.45 5.01
N LEU A 71 13.96 5.52 4.46
CA LEU A 71 13.43 5.60 3.11
C LEU A 71 12.01 6.16 3.14
N ALA A 72 11.80 7.29 2.46
CA ALA A 72 10.48 7.85 2.18
C ALA A 72 10.26 7.82 0.66
N THR A 73 9.28 7.03 0.22
CA THR A 73 8.98 6.84 -1.20
C THR A 73 7.49 6.61 -1.41
N THR A 74 7.05 6.63 -2.65
CA THR A 74 5.69 6.29 -3.03
C THR A 74 5.66 4.93 -3.71
N ALA A 75 4.60 4.16 -3.48
CA ALA A 75 4.37 2.89 -4.13
C ALA A 75 2.94 2.81 -4.67
N GLU A 76 2.78 2.35 -5.91
CA GLU A 76 1.48 2.29 -6.56
C GLU A 76 0.88 0.87 -6.46
N ALA A 77 -0.31 0.80 -5.86
CA ALA A 77 -1.16 -0.38 -5.90
C ALA A 77 -2.02 -0.30 -7.17
N LYS A 78 -1.58 -0.99 -8.25
CA LYS A 78 -2.28 -0.97 -9.53
C LYS A 78 -3.52 -1.86 -9.52
N ALA A 79 -4.66 -1.28 -9.89
CA ALA A 79 -5.90 -2.02 -10.05
C ALA A 79 -5.82 -2.96 -11.27
N PRO A 80 -6.21 -4.23 -11.13
CA PRO A 80 -6.49 -5.05 -12.30
C PRO A 80 -7.72 -4.50 -13.04
N PHE A 81 -7.82 -4.77 -14.34
CA PHE A 81 -8.85 -4.17 -15.21
C PHE A 81 -10.30 -4.42 -14.73
N TYR A 82 -10.54 -5.53 -14.03
CA TYR A 82 -11.86 -5.91 -13.52
C TYR A 82 -12.26 -5.21 -12.22
N GLU A 83 -11.38 -4.38 -11.64
CA GLU A 83 -11.65 -3.53 -10.48
C GLU A 83 -11.68 -2.04 -10.86
N TRP A 84 -11.61 -1.74 -12.16
CA TRP A 84 -11.76 -0.37 -12.64
C TRP A 84 -13.21 0.11 -12.48
N PRO A 85 -13.46 1.39 -12.11
CA PRO A 85 -14.81 1.90 -11.92
C PRO A 85 -15.71 1.61 -13.12
N GLY A 86 -16.91 1.07 -12.86
CA GLY A 86 -17.85 0.61 -13.87
C GLY A 86 -17.72 -0.87 -14.20
N VAL A 87 -16.53 -1.36 -14.54
CA VAL A 87 -16.29 -2.80 -14.80
C VAL A 87 -16.47 -3.62 -13.52
N ASP A 88 -16.05 -3.07 -12.37
CA ASP A 88 -16.16 -3.75 -11.08
C ASP A 88 -17.60 -4.15 -10.74
N LEU A 89 -18.59 -3.33 -11.08
CA LEU A 89 -20.01 -3.63 -10.84
C LEU A 89 -20.45 -4.93 -11.54
N VAL A 90 -20.00 -5.16 -12.77
CA VAL A 90 -20.28 -6.40 -13.50
C VAL A 90 -19.50 -7.56 -12.91
N ALA A 91 -18.25 -7.32 -12.53
CA ALA A 91 -17.40 -8.35 -11.94
C ALA A 91 -17.85 -8.77 -10.53
N MET A 92 -18.61 -7.94 -9.80
CA MET A 92 -19.26 -8.30 -8.53
C MET A 92 -20.44 -9.26 -8.70
N LEU A 93 -21.10 -9.29 -9.87
CA LEU A 93 -22.18 -10.26 -10.15
C LEU A 93 -21.65 -11.69 -10.39
N VAL A 94 -20.34 -11.84 -10.60
CA VAL A 94 -19.73 -13.15 -10.83
C VAL A 94 -19.41 -13.77 -9.45
N PRO A 95 -19.94 -14.95 -9.12
CA PRO A 95 -19.76 -15.60 -7.81
C PRO A 95 -18.38 -16.27 -7.70
N VAL A 96 -17.31 -15.50 -7.92
CA VAL A 96 -15.91 -15.94 -7.80
C VAL A 96 -15.23 -15.17 -6.68
N THR A 97 -14.32 -15.84 -5.98
CA THR A 97 -13.42 -15.17 -5.03
C THR A 97 -12.34 -14.44 -5.79
N LYS A 98 -12.29 -13.10 -5.69
CA LYS A 98 -11.22 -12.29 -6.28
C LYS A 98 -10.12 -12.13 -5.24
N LYS A 99 -8.89 -12.52 -5.59
CA LYS A 99 -7.71 -12.37 -4.75
C LYS A 99 -6.70 -11.48 -5.44
N THR A 100 -6.39 -10.35 -4.84
CA THR A 100 -5.38 -9.42 -5.33
C THR A 100 -4.21 -9.40 -4.36
N ARG A 101 -3.01 -9.70 -4.86
CA ARG A 101 -1.76 -9.62 -4.11
C ARG A 101 -0.82 -8.65 -4.82
N ILE A 102 -0.24 -7.74 -4.06
CA ILE A 102 0.74 -6.76 -4.54
C ILE A 102 2.00 -6.93 -3.71
N ASP A 103 3.14 -7.07 -4.36
CA ASP A 103 4.43 -7.26 -3.70
C ASP A 103 5.28 -6.01 -3.87
N TRP A 104 5.71 -5.42 -2.74
CA TRP A 104 6.64 -4.29 -2.69
C TRP A 104 7.92 -4.69 -1.97
N HIS A 105 9.05 -4.30 -2.55
CA HIS A 105 10.37 -4.55 -2.00
C HIS A 105 11.14 -3.24 -1.88
N PHE A 106 11.84 -3.07 -0.77
CA PHE A 106 12.59 -1.85 -0.46
C PHE A 106 14.00 -2.15 0.03
N ASP A 107 14.99 -1.58 -0.65
CA ASP A 107 16.40 -1.67 -0.26
C ASP A 107 16.80 -0.46 0.58
N LEU A 108 17.17 -0.69 1.84
CA LEU A 108 17.65 0.34 2.75
C LEU A 108 19.16 0.50 2.62
N GLN A 109 19.60 1.75 2.50
CA GLN A 109 21.01 2.08 2.51
C GLN A 109 21.50 2.23 3.95
N PRO A 110 22.71 1.74 4.29
CA PRO A 110 23.29 1.96 5.61
C PRO A 110 23.48 3.46 5.85
N ALA A 111 23.21 3.92 7.06
CA ALA A 111 23.39 5.32 7.40
C ALA A 111 24.89 5.67 7.32
N ASN A 112 25.26 6.67 6.52
CA ASN A 112 26.64 7.13 6.47
C ASN A 112 26.95 7.96 7.73
N ALA A 113 27.87 7.45 8.55
CA ALA A 113 28.36 8.07 9.79
C ALA A 113 29.66 8.89 9.62
N ASP A 114 30.15 9.08 8.39
CA ASP A 114 31.36 9.86 8.10
C ASP A 114 31.18 11.31 8.54
N GLU A 115 32.08 11.80 9.40
CA GLU A 115 32.02 13.14 9.99
C GLU A 115 31.97 14.26 8.94
N SER A 116 32.76 14.15 7.87
CA SER A 116 32.78 15.12 6.77
C SER A 116 31.41 15.24 6.07
N SER A 117 30.73 14.11 5.84
CA SER A 117 29.40 14.08 5.23
C SER A 117 28.33 14.71 6.13
N LEU A 118 28.50 14.61 7.45
CA LEU A 118 27.59 15.20 8.43
C LEU A 118 27.79 16.71 8.52
N LEU A 119 29.05 17.17 8.52
CA LEU A 119 29.40 18.59 8.49
C LEU A 119 28.89 19.28 7.22
N GLU A 120 29.04 18.63 6.06
CA GLU A 120 28.53 19.13 4.79
C GLU A 120 27.01 19.31 4.83
N ARG A 121 26.26 18.27 5.22
CA ARG A 121 24.79 18.34 5.39
C ARG A 121 24.35 19.43 6.37
N ALA A 122 25.03 19.55 7.51
CA ALA A 122 24.72 20.56 8.52
C ALA A 122 24.95 21.99 7.99
N SER A 123 26.06 22.21 7.27
CA SER A 123 26.36 23.51 6.64
C SER A 123 25.35 23.88 5.56
N ALA A 124 24.94 22.91 4.72
CA ALA A 124 23.95 23.09 3.67
C ALA A 124 22.57 23.42 4.24
N ALA A 125 22.12 22.71 5.28
CA ALA A 125 20.87 23.00 5.98
C ALA A 125 20.90 24.41 6.62
N ARG A 126 22.01 24.79 7.24
CA ARG A 126 22.15 26.15 7.81
C ARG A 126 22.06 27.24 6.75
N ALA A 127 22.64 27.00 5.56
CA ALA A 127 22.58 27.94 4.45
C ALA A 127 21.14 28.13 3.93
N SER A 128 20.36 27.06 3.78
CA SER A 128 18.97 27.17 3.33
C SER A 128 18.09 27.91 4.33
N PHE A 129 18.19 27.63 5.63
CA PHE A 129 17.44 28.36 6.66
C PHE A 129 17.75 29.87 6.67
N THR A 130 19.01 30.25 6.46
CA THR A 130 19.42 31.67 6.42
C THR A 130 18.88 32.38 5.18
N ALA A 131 18.86 31.69 4.03
CA ALA A 131 18.27 32.21 2.80
C ALA A 131 16.76 32.44 2.93
N GLU A 132 16.04 31.51 3.56
CA GLU A 132 14.59 31.62 3.78
C GLU A 132 14.22 32.74 4.79
N GLN A 133 15.04 32.96 5.82
CA GLN A 133 14.84 34.08 6.74
C GLN A 133 15.10 35.45 6.08
N SER A 134 16.02 35.50 5.12
CA SER A 134 16.33 36.73 4.39
C SER A 134 15.21 37.11 3.41
N SER A 135 14.44 36.14 2.90
CA SER A 135 13.31 36.39 1.99
C SER A 135 12.00 36.76 2.71
N SER A 136 11.82 36.35 3.97
CA SER A 136 10.61 36.66 4.77
C SER A 136 10.66 38.03 5.47
N GLY A 137 11.79 38.74 5.43
CA GLY A 137 12.01 40.00 6.15
C GLY A 137 11.93 41.28 5.30
N GLN A 138 11.51 41.19 4.03
CA GLN A 138 11.29 42.33 3.13
C GLN A 138 9.81 42.51 2.77
#